data_AF-A0A4Q2DR09-F1
#
_entry.id   AF-A0A4Q2DR09-F1
#
_cell.length_a   1.000
_cell.length_b   1.000
_cell.length_c   1.000
_cell.angle_alpha   90.00
_cell.angle_beta   90.00
_cell.angle_gamma   90.00
#
_symmetry.space_group_name_H-M   'P 1'
#
loop_
_entity.id
_entity.type
_entity.pdbx_description
1 polymer ?
#
loop_
_entity_poly.entity_id
_entity_poly.type
_entity_poly.pdbx_seq_one_letter_code
_entity_poly.pdbx_strand_id
1 'polypeptide(L)'
;MSNEFCMKLNNATQRLFGNIVRSAVVAQETNDHERPWFAEARLVGHSDDDVVYVLGWAFATKKKMAKDLAAKAGFEWLRSQHPSIDLSDL
;
A
#
# COMPACT_ATOMS: atom_id res chain seq x y z
N MET A 1 11.71 2.47 13.70
CA MET A 1 11.10 3.04 12.48
C MET A 1 9.86 2.23 12.12
N SER A 2 8.69 2.84 12.26
CA SER A 2 7.32 2.25 12.30
C SER A 2 6.76 1.93 10.91
N ASN A 3 5.74 1.07 10.84
CA ASN A 3 4.92 0.82 9.64
C ASN A 3 3.91 1.96 9.45
N GLU A 4 4.38 3.20 9.45
CA GLU A 4 3.51 4.39 9.47
C GLU A 4 2.58 4.39 8.25
N PHE A 5 3.13 4.13 7.06
CA PHE A 5 2.34 4.25 5.84
C PHE A 5 1.43 3.05 5.58
N CYS A 6 1.77 1.85 6.05
CA CYS A 6 0.85 0.71 5.98
C CYS A 6 -0.46 0.99 6.73
N MET A 7 -0.36 1.61 7.91
CA MET A 7 -1.53 1.98 8.70
C MET A 7 -2.33 3.11 8.03
N LYS A 8 -1.64 4.15 7.54
CA LYS A 8 -2.27 5.26 6.78
C LYS A 8 -3.03 4.77 5.56
N LEU A 9 -2.40 3.89 4.77
CA LEU A 9 -3.03 3.29 3.60
C LEU A 9 -4.28 2.50 3.97
N ASN A 10 -4.22 1.69 5.03
CA ASN A 10 -5.38 0.93 5.50
C ASN A 10 -6.53 1.83 5.94
N ASN A 11 -6.23 2.85 6.75
CA ASN A 11 -7.25 3.79 7.22
C ASN A 11 -7.85 4.59 6.07
N ALA A 12 -7.03 5.01 5.10
CA ALA A 12 -7.49 5.73 3.91
C ALA A 12 -8.42 4.85 3.07
N THR A 13 -8.03 3.60 2.86
CA THR A 13 -8.84 2.63 2.10
C THR A 13 -10.18 2.38 2.78
N GLN A 14 -10.18 2.18 4.10
CA GLN A 14 -11.41 2.01 4.89
C GLN A 14 -12.31 3.26 4.81
N ARG A 15 -11.73 4.47 4.85
CA ARG A 15 -12.49 5.73 4.77
C ARG A 15 -13.10 5.95 3.39
N LEU A 16 -12.41 5.56 2.33
CA LEU A 16 -12.86 5.75 0.94
C LEU A 16 -13.86 4.69 0.48
N PHE A 17 -13.65 3.44 0.87
CA PHE A 17 -14.37 2.30 0.29
C PHE A 17 -15.15 1.47 1.30
N GLY A 18 -15.07 1.79 2.59
CA GLY A 18 -15.71 1.02 3.65
C GLY A 18 -15.23 -0.43 3.64
N ASN A 19 -16.17 -1.37 3.59
CA ASN A 19 -15.89 -2.81 3.62
C ASN A 19 -15.89 -3.46 2.22
N ILE A 20 -15.96 -2.67 1.14
CA ILE A 20 -16.09 -3.20 -0.23
C ILE A 20 -14.73 -3.69 -0.76
N VAL A 21 -13.68 -2.90 -0.53
CA VAL A 21 -12.30 -3.27 -0.86
C VAL A 21 -11.40 -3.00 0.33
N ARG A 22 -10.32 -3.78 0.45
CA ARG A 22 -9.31 -3.64 1.50
C ARG A 22 -7.97 -3.33 0.88
N SER A 23 -7.07 -2.73 1.65
CA SER A 23 -5.68 -2.59 1.22
C SER A 23 -4.86 -3.79 1.67
N ALA A 24 -4.01 -4.29 0.78
CA ALA A 24 -3.00 -5.29 1.11
C ALA A 24 -1.62 -4.79 0.69
N VAL A 25 -0.61 -5.02 1.53
CA VAL A 25 0.79 -4.75 1.18
C VAL A 25 1.55 -6.08 1.19
N VAL A 26 1.83 -6.58 0.00
CA VAL A 26 2.50 -7.87 -0.21
C VAL A 26 3.96 -7.60 -0.55
N ALA A 27 4.86 -8.40 0.02
CA ALA A 27 6.28 -8.27 -0.27
C ALA A 27 6.88 -9.63 -0.57
N GLN A 28 7.74 -9.67 -1.59
CA GLN A 28 8.45 -10.85 -2.04
C GLN A 28 9.93 -10.55 -2.17
N GLU A 29 10.74 -11.59 -2.03
CA GLU A 29 12.17 -11.52 -2.28
C GLU A 29 12.42 -11.62 -3.79
N THR A 30 13.49 -10.99 -4.25
CA THR A 30 13.89 -10.91 -5.66
C THR A 30 15.35 -11.30 -5.80
N ASN A 31 15.80 -11.51 -7.03
CA ASN A 31 17.19 -11.84 -7.33
C ASN A 31 18.11 -10.61 -7.40
N ASP A 32 17.61 -9.39 -7.15
CA ASP A 32 18.43 -8.17 -7.07
C ASP A 32 19.15 -8.14 -5.72
N HIS A 33 20.47 -8.39 -5.72
CA HIS A 33 21.27 -8.39 -4.50
C HIS A 33 21.39 -7.00 -3.84
N GLU A 34 21.26 -5.91 -4.60
CA GLU A 34 21.32 -4.55 -4.06
C GLU A 34 19.97 -4.14 -3.44
N ARG A 35 18.86 -4.66 -3.98
CA ARG A 35 17.50 -4.38 -3.48
C ARG A 35 16.64 -5.66 -3.45
N PRO A 36 16.95 -6.60 -2.54
CA PRO A 36 16.35 -7.93 -2.54
C PRO A 36 14.85 -7.94 -2.28
N TRP A 37 14.27 -6.89 -1.68
CA TRP A 37 12.85 -6.88 -1.35
C TRP A 37 12.05 -6.00 -2.29
N PHE A 38 11.07 -6.61 -2.95
CA PHE A 38 10.02 -5.93 -3.69
C PHE A 38 8.72 -5.96 -2.89
N ALA A 39 7.96 -4.88 -2.92
CA ALA A 39 6.63 -4.83 -2.33
C ALA A 39 5.64 -4.06 -3.21
N GLU A 40 4.37 -4.45 -3.11
CA GLU A 40 3.24 -3.84 -3.78
C GLU A 40 2.14 -3.51 -2.78
N ALA A 41 1.59 -2.31 -2.89
CA ALA A 41 0.34 -1.91 -2.28
C ALA A 41 -0.81 -2.16 -3.27
N ARG A 42 -1.82 -2.91 -2.82
CA ARG A 42 -2.94 -3.38 -3.65
C ARG A 42 -4.26 -3.02 -2.99
N LEU A 43 -5.29 -2.78 -3.80
CA LEU A 43 -6.68 -2.92 -3.40
C LEU A 43 -7.12 -4.34 -3.73
N VAL A 44 -7.64 -5.03 -2.73
CA VAL A 44 -8.19 -6.38 -2.86
C VAL A 44 -9.69 -6.36 -2.59
N GLY A 45 -10.43 -7.20 -3.30
CA GLY A 45 -11.87 -7.34 -3.19
C GLY A 45 -12.30 -8.13 -1.96
N HIS A 46 -13.47 -8.75 -2.04
CA HIS A 46 -14.02 -9.56 -0.95
C HIS A 46 -13.23 -10.86 -0.70
N SER A 47 -12.59 -11.38 -1.75
CA SER A 47 -11.60 -12.45 -1.66
C SER A 47 -10.20 -11.82 -1.66
N ASP A 48 -9.30 -12.30 -0.80
CA ASP A 48 -7.92 -11.79 -0.73
C ASP A 48 -7.12 -12.08 -2.03
N ASP A 49 -7.64 -12.95 -2.89
CA ASP A 49 -7.09 -13.29 -4.21
C ASP A 49 -7.60 -12.38 -5.35
N ASP A 50 -8.69 -11.65 -5.16
CA ASP A 50 -9.19 -10.66 -6.12
C ASP A 50 -8.41 -9.35 -5.99
N VAL A 51 -7.23 -9.28 -6.60
CA VAL A 51 -6.54 -8.00 -6.77
C VAL A 51 -7.34 -7.13 -7.73
N VAL A 52 -7.99 -6.11 -7.17
CA VAL A 52 -8.77 -5.13 -7.94
C VAL A 52 -7.84 -4.13 -8.62
N TYR A 53 -6.80 -3.69 -7.92
CA TYR A 53 -5.89 -2.67 -8.43
C TYR A 53 -4.54 -2.64 -7.69
N VAL A 54 -3.45 -2.31 -8.38
CA VAL A 54 -2.13 -2.05 -7.77
C VAL A 54 -1.95 -0.55 -7.63
N LEU A 55 -1.86 -0.06 -6.39
CA LEU A 55 -1.78 1.38 -6.08
C LEU A 55 -0.34 1.92 -6.15
N GLY A 56 0.65 1.06 -5.89
CA GLY A 56 2.04 1.46 -5.84
C GLY A 56 2.96 0.29 -5.54
N TRP A 57 4.24 0.47 -5.83
CA TRP A 57 5.26 -0.55 -5.62
C TRP A 57 6.61 0.08 -5.30
N ALA A 58 7.49 -0.70 -4.66
CA ALA A 58 8.82 -0.26 -4.31
C ALA A 58 9.80 -1.43 -4.13
N PHE A 59 11.08 -1.13 -4.33
CA PHE A 59 12.20 -2.01 -4.00
C PHE A 59 13.00 -1.43 -2.82
N ALA A 60 13.51 -2.28 -1.94
CA ALA A 60 14.39 -1.86 -0.86
C ALA A 60 15.34 -2.97 -0.40
N THR A 61 16.36 -2.58 0.36
CA THR A 61 17.30 -3.50 1.02
C THR A 61 16.66 -4.30 2.14
N LYS A 62 15.56 -3.82 2.73
CA LYS A 62 14.85 -4.47 3.84
C LYS A 62 13.36 -4.63 3.51
N LYS A 63 12.80 -5.81 3.78
CA LYS A 63 11.36 -6.13 3.59
C LYS A 63 10.43 -5.04 4.13
N LYS A 64 10.68 -4.62 5.37
CA LYS A 64 9.87 -3.61 6.04
C LYS A 64 9.89 -2.26 5.32
N MET A 65 11.05 -1.86 4.80
CA MET A 65 11.20 -0.61 4.06
C MET A 65 10.51 -0.67 2.70
N ALA A 66 10.62 -1.80 1.99
CA ALA A 66 9.88 -2.00 0.74
C ALA A 66 8.37 -1.86 0.95
N LYS A 67 7.84 -2.51 1.99
CA LYS A 67 6.42 -2.40 2.36
C LYS A 67 5.98 -0.97 2.66
N ASP A 68 6.76 -0.25 3.47
CA ASP A 68 6.41 1.11 3.87
C ASP A 68 6.47 2.09 2.69
N LEU A 69 7.46 1.95 1.80
CA LEU A 69 7.56 2.73 0.55
C LEU A 69 6.41 2.44 -0.42
N ALA A 70 6.07 1.17 -0.62
CA ALA A 70 4.94 0.79 -1.46
C ALA A 70 3.62 1.33 -0.88
N ALA A 71 3.44 1.24 0.44
CA ALA A 71 2.27 1.78 1.13
C ALA A 71 2.19 3.30 1.04
N LYS A 72 3.33 4.00 1.16
CA LYS A 72 3.41 5.46 0.99
C LYS A 72 2.95 5.87 -0.41
N ALA A 73 3.50 5.22 -1.44
CA ALA A 73 3.12 5.47 -2.82
C ALA A 73 1.60 5.24 -3.02
N GLY A 74 1.06 4.15 -2.48
CA GLY A 74 -0.38 3.88 -2.57
C GLY A 74 -1.25 4.90 -1.84
N PHE A 75 -0.83 5.37 -0.67
CA PHE A 75 -1.55 6.40 0.10
C PHE A 75 -1.55 7.75 -0.63
N GLU A 76 -0.40 8.17 -1.17
CA GLU A 76 -0.27 9.38 -1.97
C GLU A 76 -1.13 9.30 -3.24
N TRP A 77 -1.17 8.14 -3.90
CA TRP A 77 -2.04 7.91 -5.03
C TRP A 77 -3.52 8.06 -4.64
N LEU A 78 -3.98 7.41 -3.56
CA LEU A 78 -5.37 7.56 -3.09
C LEU A 78 -5.73 9.02 -2.79
N ARG A 79 -4.82 9.76 -2.13
CA ARG A 79 -5.00 11.21 -1.89
C ARG A 79 -5.12 12.00 -3.19
N SER A 80 -4.35 11.65 -4.21
CA SER A 80 -4.41 12.32 -5.51
C SER A 80 -5.72 12.07 -6.25
N GLN A 81 -6.31 10.87 -6.11
CA GLN A 81 -7.55 10.50 -6.80
C GLN A 81 -8.81 11.00 -6.08
N HIS A 82 -8.73 11.26 -4.78
CA HIS A 82 -9.85 11.70 -3.96
C HIS A 82 -9.57 13.05 -3.26
N PRO A 83 -9.31 14.13 -4.01
CA PRO A 83 -8.93 15.43 -3.43
C PRO A 83 -10.05 16.09 -2.61
N SER A 84 -11.30 15.66 -2.78
CA SER A 84 -12.46 16.15 -2.05
C SER A 84 -12.65 15.49 -0.68
N ILE A 85 -11.91 14.43 -0.37
CA ILE A 85 -11.98 13.70 0.90
C ILE A 85 -10.71 14.02 1.69
N ASP A 86 -10.87 14.55 2.89
CA ASP A 86 -9.74 14.81 3.78
C ASP A 86 -9.17 13.49 4.31
N LEU A 87 -7.89 13.25 4.02
CA LEU A 87 -7.09 12.12 4.46
C LEU A 87 -5.81 12.60 5.19
N SER A 88 -5.73 13.88 5.54
CA SER A 88 -4.53 14.50 6.14
C SER A 88 -4.34 14.16 7.61
N ASP A 89 -5.40 13.71 8.27
CA ASP A 89 -5.49 13.32 9.69
C ASP A 89 -5.14 11.84 9.95
N LEU A 90 -4.76 11.10 8.92
CA LEU A 90 -4.44 9.67 8.97
C LEU A 90 -2.95 9.39 9.21
#